data_AF-A0A944LN06-F1
#
_entry.id   AF-A0A944LN06-F1
#
_cell.length_a   1.000
_cell.length_b   1.000
_cell.length_c   1.000
_cell.angle_alpha   90.00
_cell.angle_beta   90.00
_cell.angle_gamma   90.00
#
_symmetry.space_group_name_H-M   'P 1'
#
loop_
_entity.id
_entity.type
_entity.pdbx_description
1 polymer ?
#
loop_
_entity_poly.entity_id
_entity_poly.type
_entity_poly.pdbx_seq_one_letter_code
_entity_poly.pdbx_strand_id
1 'polypeptide(L)'
;MFYELASGVGLPFASRVGPLPAAAFFGAGTAVAFREAGRQPHSRDPLFAVLNGVLLSAVISHFSTWPTTKVAGLPWLTECEGLTGRLMPPYNFILYVSGVAAFGGLLENRRGGLRGAFVLALMVPWLMDEQRREYLRLLTQARNRPAWWNRRLQQRPGRRRLGG
;
A
#
# COMPACT_ATOMS: atom_id res chain seq x y z
N MET A 1 -3.31 -3.58 6.70
CA MET A 1 -3.15 -2.47 7.68
C MET A 1 -2.84 -3.00 9.08
N PHE A 2 -3.74 -3.74 9.76
CA PHE A 2 -3.33 -4.43 11.00
C PHE A 2 -2.25 -5.49 10.78
N TYR A 3 -2.21 -6.11 9.60
CA TYR A 3 -1.16 -7.05 9.20
C TYR A 3 0.23 -6.39 9.14
N GLU A 4 0.39 -5.23 8.49
CA GLU A 4 1.69 -4.54 8.45
C GLU A 4 2.16 -4.13 9.85
N LEU A 5 1.25 -3.59 10.67
CA LEU A 5 1.55 -3.23 12.05
C LEU A 5 1.94 -4.45 12.91
N ALA A 6 1.16 -5.53 12.86
CA ALA A 6 1.44 -6.77 13.59
C ALA A 6 2.73 -7.44 13.12
N SER A 7 3.09 -7.25 11.85
CA SER A 7 4.33 -7.78 11.28
C SER A 7 5.57 -6.95 11.62
N GLY A 8 5.42 -5.79 12.26
CA GLY A 8 6.54 -4.92 12.65
C GLY A 8 7.10 -4.08 11.50
N VAL A 9 6.21 -3.65 10.60
CA VAL A 9 6.50 -2.75 9.48
C VAL A 9 5.67 -1.48 9.62
N GLY A 10 6.26 -0.35 9.22
CA GLY A 10 5.59 0.94 9.29
C GLY A 10 4.40 1.00 8.34
N LEU A 11 3.32 1.61 8.80
CA LEU A 11 2.17 1.94 7.98
C LEU A 11 2.41 3.28 7.26
N PRO A 12 1.71 3.56 6.16
CA PRO A 12 1.66 4.91 5.62
C PRO A 12 1.29 5.91 6.73
N PHE A 13 2.04 7.01 6.84
CA PHE A 13 1.93 8.03 7.89
C PHE A 13 2.35 7.61 9.31
N ALA A 14 2.76 6.35 9.54
CA ALA A 14 3.20 5.91 10.87
C ALA A 14 4.41 6.70 11.39
N SER A 15 5.27 7.22 10.50
CA SER A 15 6.40 8.05 10.93
C SER A 15 5.97 9.43 11.46
N ARG A 16 4.76 9.88 11.14
CA ARG A 16 4.23 11.21 11.50
C ARG A 16 3.24 11.16 12.66
N VAL A 17 2.27 10.25 12.58
CA VAL A 17 1.16 10.16 13.55
C VAL A 17 1.30 8.97 14.50
N GLY A 18 2.32 8.14 14.31
CA GLY A 18 2.50 6.90 15.05
C GLY A 18 1.74 5.71 14.46
N PRO A 19 2.15 4.49 14.79
CA PRO A 19 1.64 3.26 14.19
C PRO A 19 0.17 2.98 14.53
N LEU A 20 -0.26 3.23 15.78
CA LEU A 20 -1.62 2.94 16.23
C LEU A 20 -2.66 3.89 15.59
N PRO A 21 -2.46 5.23 15.59
CA PRO A 21 -3.38 6.12 14.89
C PRO A 21 -3.45 5.85 13.38
N ALA A 22 -2.32 5.52 12.74
CA ALA A 22 -2.30 5.12 11.33
C ALA A 22 -3.12 3.85 11.10
N ALA A 23 -2.92 2.81 11.92
CA ALA A 23 -3.68 1.56 11.80
C ALA A 23 -5.18 1.76 12.01
N ALA A 24 -5.56 2.57 13.01
CA ALA A 24 -6.95 2.89 13.30
C ALA A 24 -7.61 3.66 12.13
N PHE A 25 -6.92 4.66 11.58
CA PHE A 25 -7.41 5.44 10.45
C PHE A 25 -7.70 4.56 9.23
N PHE A 26 -6.72 3.76 8.82
CA PHE A 26 -6.89 2.87 7.67
C PHE A 26 -7.87 1.72 7.94
N GLY A 27 -7.85 1.16 9.15
CA GLY A 27 -8.76 0.10 9.56
C GLY A 27 -10.22 0.54 9.55
N ALA A 28 -10.52 1.70 10.17
CA ALA A 28 -11.85 2.28 10.18
C ALA A 28 -12.31 2.67 8.78
N GLY A 29 -11.44 3.31 7.98
CA GLY A 29 -11.74 3.68 6.60
C GLY A 29 -12.09 2.46 5.73
N THR A 30 -11.34 1.37 5.87
CA THR A 30 -11.61 0.11 5.15
C THR A 30 -12.95 -0.50 5.58
N ALA A 31 -13.23 -0.53 6.89
CA ALA A 31 -14.48 -1.08 7.40
C ALA A 31 -15.70 -0.27 6.93
N VAL A 32 -15.62 1.06 6.95
CA VAL A 32 -16.68 1.93 6.42
C VAL A 32 -16.86 1.72 4.92
N ALA A 33 -15.77 1.72 4.14
CA ALA A 33 -15.84 1.49 2.70
C ALA A 33 -16.48 0.13 2.36
N PHE A 34 -16.13 -0.93 3.10
CA PHE A 34 -16.73 -2.24 2.93
C PHE A 34 -18.21 -2.27 3.29
N ARG A 35 -18.62 -1.62 4.39
CA ARG A 35 -20.03 -1.55 4.79
C ARG A 35 -20.88 -0.78 3.80
N GLU A 36 -20.33 0.26 3.19
CA GLU A 36 -21.04 1.13 2.26
C GLU A 36 -20.97 0.65 0.80
N ALA A 37 -20.14 -0.34 0.49
CA ALA A 37 -20.04 -0.91 -0.85
C ALA A 37 -21.42 -1.40 -1.35
N GLY A 38 -21.86 -0.87 -2.50
CA GLY A 38 -23.15 -1.23 -3.12
C GLY A 38 -24.40 -0.68 -2.41
N ARG A 39 -24.26 0.12 -1.33
CA ARG A 39 -25.40 0.70 -0.59
C ARG A 39 -25.62 2.18 -0.89
N GLN A 40 -24.81 2.74 -1.78
CA GLN A 40 -24.68 4.18 -1.97
C GLN A 40 -25.45 4.65 -3.19
N PRO A 41 -26.07 5.84 -3.14
CA PRO A 41 -26.79 6.39 -4.28
C PRO A 41 -25.83 6.75 -5.42
N HIS A 42 -26.32 6.67 -6.67
CA HIS A 42 -25.57 7.00 -7.88
C HIS A 42 -24.94 8.41 -7.89
N SER A 43 -25.46 9.34 -7.07
CA SER A 43 -24.84 10.67 -6.89
C SER A 43 -23.44 10.61 -6.28
N ARG A 44 -23.05 9.51 -5.65
CA ARG A 44 -21.71 9.28 -5.07
C ARG A 44 -20.76 8.52 -6.00
N ASP A 45 -21.20 8.07 -7.17
CA ASP A 45 -20.37 7.37 -8.17
C ASP A 45 -19.07 8.12 -8.50
N PRO A 46 -19.05 9.47 -8.65
CA PRO A 46 -17.81 10.22 -8.84
C PRO A 46 -16.82 10.11 -7.69
N LEU A 47 -17.30 10.12 -6.45
CA LEU A 47 -16.46 10.01 -5.26
C LEU A 47 -15.85 8.61 -5.17
N PHE A 48 -16.65 7.57 -5.40
CA PHE A 48 -16.16 6.19 -5.44
C PHE A 48 -15.17 5.95 -6.59
N ALA A 49 -15.37 6.57 -7.76
CA ALA A 49 -14.39 6.51 -8.84
C ALA A 49 -13.03 7.10 -8.43
N VAL A 50 -13.02 8.24 -7.72
CA VAL A 50 -11.78 8.84 -7.19
C VAL A 50 -11.14 7.92 -6.14
N LEU A 51 -11.92 7.41 -5.18
CA LEU A 51 -11.41 6.51 -4.12
C LEU A 51 -10.82 5.23 -4.71
N ASN A 52 -11.52 4.59 -5.65
CA ASN A 52 -11.01 3.42 -6.35
C ASN A 52 -9.76 3.74 -7.17
N GLY A 53 -9.69 4.93 -7.79
CA GLY A 53 -8.48 5.42 -8.47
C GLY A 53 -7.29 5.56 -7.51
N VAL A 54 -7.50 6.12 -6.33
CA VAL A 54 -6.45 6.26 -5.30
C VAL A 54 -5.98 4.88 -4.80
N LEU A 55 -6.91 3.97 -4.51
CA LEU A 55 -6.58 2.61 -4.06
C LEU A 55 -5.81 1.83 -5.13
N LEU A 56 -6.24 1.90 -6.38
CA LEU A 56 -5.54 1.27 -7.48
C LEU A 56 -4.15 1.90 -7.70
N SER A 57 -4.03 3.22 -7.55
CA SER A 57 -2.73 3.92 -7.62
C SER A 57 -1.78 3.41 -6.55
N ALA A 58 -2.27 3.20 -5.33
CA ALA A 58 -1.48 2.61 -4.25
C ALA A 58 -1.01 1.20 -4.61
N VAL A 59 -1.88 0.32 -5.12
CA VAL A 59 -1.47 -1.03 -5.53
C VAL A 59 -0.39 -0.98 -6.61
N ILE A 60 -0.58 -0.15 -7.64
CA ILE A 60 0.39 0.02 -8.73
C ILE A 60 1.73 0.56 -8.21
N SER A 61 1.70 1.57 -7.32
CA SER A 61 2.92 2.15 -6.79
C SER A 61 3.74 1.14 -5.98
N HIS A 62 3.10 0.20 -5.28
CA HIS A 62 3.80 -0.89 -4.58
C HIS A 62 4.56 -1.79 -5.56
N PHE A 63 3.89 -2.31 -6.60
CA PHE A 63 4.54 -3.16 -7.60
C PHE A 63 5.59 -2.44 -8.45
N SER A 64 5.50 -1.11 -8.55
CA SER A 64 6.44 -0.27 -9.31
C SER A 64 7.65 0.20 -8.48
N THR A 65 7.49 0.31 -7.16
CA THR A 65 8.53 0.83 -6.27
C THR A 65 9.43 -0.27 -5.73
N TRP A 66 8.85 -1.43 -5.44
CA TRP A 66 9.51 -2.50 -4.70
C TRP A 66 9.96 -3.66 -5.61
N PRO A 67 11.01 -4.40 -5.23
CA PRO A 67 11.48 -5.54 -6.00
C PRO A 67 10.38 -6.60 -6.20
N THR A 68 10.22 -7.00 -7.46
CA THR A 68 9.27 -8.02 -7.89
C THR A 68 9.98 -9.19 -8.56
N THR A 69 9.39 -10.37 -8.42
CA THR A 69 9.60 -11.53 -9.28
C THR A 69 8.32 -11.80 -10.06
N LYS A 70 8.26 -12.90 -10.82
CA LYS A 70 7.03 -13.36 -11.48
C LYS A 70 6.58 -14.68 -10.87
N VAL A 71 5.31 -14.76 -10.47
CA VAL A 71 4.63 -16.00 -10.06
C VAL A 71 3.39 -16.13 -10.93
N ALA A 72 3.26 -17.27 -11.63
CA ALA A 72 2.21 -17.47 -12.63
C ALA A 72 2.11 -16.32 -13.67
N GLY A 73 3.26 -15.72 -14.03
CA GLY A 73 3.35 -14.61 -14.99
C GLY A 73 3.02 -13.22 -14.44
N LEU A 74 2.54 -13.12 -13.19
CA LEU A 74 2.15 -11.85 -12.57
C LEU A 74 3.26 -11.29 -11.65
N PRO A 75 3.37 -9.95 -11.50
CA PRO A 75 4.37 -9.33 -10.63
C PRO A 75 4.14 -9.71 -9.16
N TRP A 76 5.13 -10.30 -8.52
CA TRP A 76 5.05 -10.76 -7.15
C TRP A 76 6.12 -10.09 -6.29
N LEU A 77 5.72 -9.34 -5.27
CA LEU A 77 6.67 -8.65 -4.40
C LEU A 77 7.50 -9.65 -3.61
N THR A 78 8.81 -9.50 -3.65
CA THR A 78 9.75 -10.29 -2.84
C THR A 78 10.08 -9.61 -1.52
N GLU A 79 9.93 -8.29 -1.48
CA GLU A 79 10.08 -7.46 -0.30
C GLU A 79 9.24 -6.18 -0.44
N CYS A 80 8.81 -5.60 0.67
CA CYS A 80 8.10 -4.33 0.68
C CYS A 80 8.19 -3.67 2.05
N GLU A 81 8.73 -2.46 2.15
CA GLU A 81 8.74 -1.67 3.40
C GLU A 81 9.33 -2.40 4.63
N GLY A 82 10.16 -3.44 4.44
CA GLY A 82 10.71 -4.28 5.52
C GLY A 82 9.98 -5.62 5.72
N LEU A 83 8.88 -5.85 5.02
CA LEU A 83 8.26 -7.17 4.84
C LEU A 83 9.16 -8.00 3.92
N THR A 84 9.43 -9.23 4.32
CA THR A 84 10.20 -10.22 3.55
C THR A 84 9.76 -11.64 3.93
N GLY A 85 10.14 -12.63 3.12
CA GLY A 85 9.97 -14.05 3.44
C GLY A 85 8.51 -14.48 3.60
N ARG A 86 8.19 -15.16 4.70
CA ARG A 86 6.86 -15.77 4.96
C ARG A 86 5.71 -14.76 5.05
N LEU A 87 6.02 -13.47 5.18
CA LEU A 87 5.02 -12.41 5.22
C LEU A 87 4.59 -11.93 3.83
N MET A 88 5.38 -12.22 2.80
CA MET A 88 5.10 -11.75 1.44
C MET A 88 3.90 -12.42 0.78
N PRO A 89 3.64 -13.75 0.93
CA PRO A 89 2.47 -14.35 0.31
C PRO A 89 1.12 -13.75 0.71
N PRO A 90 0.79 -13.63 2.02
CA PRO A 90 -0.47 -12.98 2.41
C PRO A 90 -0.50 -11.49 2.02
N TYR A 91 0.64 -10.80 2.02
CA TYR A 91 0.71 -9.40 1.59
C TYR A 91 0.40 -9.22 0.09
N ASN A 92 0.99 -10.04 -0.77
CA ASN A 92 0.67 -10.05 -2.20
C ASN A 92 -0.81 -10.39 -2.43
N PHE A 93 -1.38 -11.34 -1.68
CA PHE A 93 -2.80 -11.66 -1.76
C PHE A 93 -3.68 -10.43 -1.45
N ILE A 94 -3.37 -9.70 -0.36
CA ILE A 94 -4.08 -8.46 -0.02
C ILE A 94 -3.98 -7.44 -1.15
N LEU A 95 -2.79 -7.23 -1.74
CA LEU A 95 -2.61 -6.29 -2.84
C LEU A 95 -3.41 -6.69 -4.08
N TYR A 96 -3.42 -7.96 -4.45
CA TYR A 96 -4.20 -8.43 -5.60
C TYR A 96 -5.70 -8.30 -5.38
N VAL A 97 -6.21 -8.74 -4.22
CA VAL A 97 -7.64 -8.60 -3.90
C VAL A 97 -8.05 -7.13 -3.91
N SER A 98 -7.22 -6.26 -3.31
CA SER A 98 -7.45 -4.81 -3.30
C SER A 98 -7.41 -4.22 -4.71
N GLY A 99 -6.45 -4.64 -5.53
CA GLY A 99 -6.29 -4.18 -6.91
C GLY A 99 -7.46 -4.59 -7.80
N VAL A 100 -7.90 -5.85 -7.69
CA VAL A 100 -9.07 -6.37 -8.41
C VAL A 100 -10.34 -5.63 -7.99
N ALA A 101 -10.55 -5.42 -6.69
CA ALA A 101 -11.71 -4.70 -6.18
C ALA A 101 -11.72 -3.24 -6.66
N ALA A 102 -10.60 -2.53 -6.56
CA ALA A 102 -10.48 -1.14 -7.02
C ALA A 102 -10.66 -1.02 -8.54
N PHE A 103 -10.09 -1.95 -9.31
CA PHE A 103 -10.26 -1.99 -10.76
C PHE A 103 -11.72 -2.28 -11.15
N GLY A 104 -12.36 -3.27 -10.52
CA GLY A 104 -13.78 -3.57 -10.71
C GLY A 104 -14.67 -2.36 -10.41
N GLY A 105 -14.41 -1.67 -9.30
CA GLY A 105 -15.13 -0.45 -8.93
C GLY A 105 -14.94 0.71 -9.93
N LEU A 106 -13.78 0.81 -10.60
CA LEU A 106 -13.61 1.77 -11.70
C LEU A 106 -14.40 1.37 -12.96
N LEU A 107 -14.46 0.08 -13.28
CA LEU A 107 -15.21 -0.42 -14.44
C LEU A 107 -16.73 -0.23 -14.28
N GLU A 108 -17.25 -0.40 -13.07
CA GLU A 108 -18.65 -0.15 -12.74
C GLU A 108 -19.00 1.34 -12.91
N ASN A 109 -18.07 2.22 -12.55
CA ASN A 109 -18.19 3.67 -12.70
C ASN A 109 -17.80 4.16 -14.11
N ARG A 110 -18.46 3.65 -15.17
CA ARG A 110 -18.14 3.97 -16.58
C ARG A 110 -18.08 5.47 -16.92
N ARG A 111 -18.88 6.31 -16.24
CA ARG A 111 -18.87 7.78 -16.42
C ARG A 111 -17.71 8.49 -15.68
N GLY A 112 -17.02 7.78 -14.79
CA GLY A 112 -15.87 8.26 -14.02
C GLY A 112 -14.50 7.87 -14.60
N GLY A 113 -14.44 7.15 -15.72
CA GLY A 113 -13.19 6.58 -16.27
C GLY A 113 -12.07 7.60 -16.51
N LEU A 114 -12.38 8.79 -17.04
CA LEU A 114 -11.40 9.87 -17.23
C LEU A 114 -10.87 10.41 -15.90
N ARG A 115 -11.73 10.52 -14.87
CA ARG A 115 -11.33 10.95 -13.53
C ARG A 115 -10.45 9.90 -12.86
N GLY A 116 -10.81 8.63 -12.98
CA GLY A 116 -10.00 7.50 -12.50
C GLY A 116 -8.62 7.48 -13.16
N ALA A 117 -8.55 7.63 -14.49
CA ALA A 117 -7.30 7.70 -15.23
C ALA A 117 -6.43 8.90 -14.83
N PHE A 118 -7.04 10.08 -14.63
CA PHE A 118 -6.35 11.26 -14.15
C PHE A 118 -5.81 11.08 -12.73
N VAL A 119 -6.60 10.48 -11.83
CA VAL A 119 -6.16 10.13 -10.48
C VAL A 119 -4.97 9.17 -10.54
N LEU A 120 -5.00 8.15 -11.39
CA LEU A 120 -3.87 7.23 -11.58
C LEU A 120 -2.61 7.96 -12.05
N ALA A 121 -2.74 8.81 -13.07
CA ALA A 121 -1.61 9.54 -13.64
C ALA A 121 -0.91 10.45 -12.62
N LEU A 122 -1.67 11.09 -11.72
CA LEU A 122 -1.12 11.95 -10.68
C LEU A 122 -0.64 11.17 -9.45
N MET A 123 -1.45 10.24 -8.96
CA MET A 123 -1.22 9.60 -7.67
C MET A 123 -0.14 8.53 -7.73
N VAL A 124 0.00 7.78 -8.83
CA VAL A 124 1.04 6.75 -8.94
C VAL A 124 2.45 7.33 -8.72
N PRO A 125 2.93 8.34 -9.48
CA PRO A 125 4.27 8.87 -9.28
C PRO A 125 4.43 9.54 -7.90
N TRP A 126 3.40 10.23 -7.42
CA TRP A 126 3.43 10.85 -6.10
C TRP A 126 3.55 9.82 -4.96
N LEU A 127 2.78 8.73 -5.03
CA LEU A 127 2.81 7.64 -4.05
C LEU A 127 4.14 6.88 -4.10
N MET A 128 4.71 6.66 -5.30
CA MET A 128 6.04 6.05 -5.42
C MET A 128 7.12 6.87 -4.68
N ASP A 129 7.10 8.19 -4.85
CA ASP A 129 8.02 9.09 -4.15
C ASP A 129 7.76 9.11 -2.63
N GLU A 130 6.49 9.22 -2.23
CA GLU A 130 6.13 9.26 -0.80
C GLU A 130 6.42 7.95 -0.06
N GLN A 131 6.19 6.79 -0.68
CA GLN A 131 6.56 5.49 -0.12
C GLN A 131 8.06 5.40 0.16
N ARG A 132 8.89 5.86 -0.79
CA ARG A 132 10.36 5.89 -0.60
C ARG A 132 10.76 6.82 0.54
N ARG A 133 10.20 8.03 0.59
CA ARG A 133 10.48 9.00 1.68
C ARG A 133 10.04 8.49 3.04
N GLU A 134 8.84 7.93 3.13
CA GLU A 134 8.31 7.37 4.37
C GLU A 134 9.17 6.19 4.84
N TYR A 135 9.55 5.28 3.93
CA TYR A 135 10.43 4.18 4.27
C TYR A 135 11.78 4.66 4.82
N LEU A 136 12.40 5.69 4.21
CA LEU A 136 13.64 6.28 4.72
C LEU A 136 13.46 6.94 6.10
N ARG A 137 12.32 7.62 6.34
CA ARG A 137 11.99 8.15 7.66
C ARG A 137 11.86 7.03 8.69
N LEU A 138 11.18 5.95 8.34
CA LEU A 138 10.97 4.79 9.21
C LEU A 138 12.28 4.08 9.53
N LEU A 139 13.19 3.93 8.56
CA LEU A 139 14.55 3.42 8.79
C LEU A 139 15.33 4.31 9.76
N THR A 140 15.27 5.63 9.57
CA THR A 140 15.94 6.60 10.44
C THR A 140 15.38 6.55 11.86
N GLN A 141 14.05 6.49 11.99
CA GLN A 141 13.37 6.36 13.27
C GLN A 141 13.70 5.04 13.95
N ALA A 142 13.72 3.92 13.22
CA ALA A 142 14.09 2.63 13.77
C ALA A 142 15.53 2.61 14.30
N ARG A 143 16.46 3.34 13.67
CA ARG A 143 17.84 3.50 14.15
C ARG A 143 17.92 4.36 15.41
N ASN A 144 17.22 5.50 15.43
CA ASN A 144 17.34 6.48 16.51
C ASN A 144 16.48 6.15 17.74
N ARG A 145 15.31 5.53 17.52
CA ARG A 145 14.31 5.18 18.55
C ARG A 145 13.69 3.80 18.26
N PRO A 146 14.42 2.71 18.60
CA PRO A 146 13.91 1.35 18.47
C PRO A 146 12.60 1.17 19.22
N ALA A 147 11.62 0.55 18.58
CA ALA A 147 10.38 0.14 19.20
C ALA A 147 9.94 -1.21 18.64
N TRP A 148 9.11 -1.95 19.37
CA TRP A 148 8.69 -3.31 18.98
C TRP A 148 8.15 -3.39 17.53
N TRP A 149 7.44 -2.35 17.09
CA TRP A 149 6.78 -2.27 15.78
C TRP A 149 7.71 -1.88 14.63
N ASN A 150 8.97 -1.49 14.89
CA ASN A 150 9.95 -1.12 13.85
C ASN A 150 11.24 -1.94 13.91
N ARG A 151 11.34 -2.97 14.78
CA ARG A 151 12.55 -3.79 14.95
C ARG A 151 13.00 -4.47 13.65
N ARG A 152 12.09 -4.87 12.76
CA ARG A 152 12.46 -5.49 11.47
C ARG A 152 13.19 -4.53 10.53
N LEU A 153 12.93 -3.23 10.65
CA LEU A 153 13.64 -2.20 9.88
C LEU A 153 15.11 -2.06 10.29
N GLN A 154 15.49 -2.58 11.47
CA GLN A 154 16.89 -2.62 11.92
C GLN A 154 17.66 -3.80 11.32
N GLN A 155 16.99 -4.88 10.93
CA GLN A 155 17.62 -6.16 10.55
C GLN A 155 18.18 -6.21 9.12
N ARG A 156 18.50 -5.07 8.50
CA ARG A 156 19.20 -5.03 7.20
C ARG A 156 20.69 -4.71 7.35
N PRO A 157 21.57 -5.72 7.44
CA PRO A 157 22.95 -5.58 7.02
C PRO A 157 23.05 -5.75 5.49
N GLY A 158 23.64 -4.75 4.82
CA GLY A 158 24.39 -4.92 3.57
C GLY A 158 23.61 -5.17 2.28
N ARG A 159 23.75 -4.23 1.33
CA ARG A 159 24.05 -4.58 -0.06
C ARG A 159 24.99 -5.81 -0.06
N ARG A 160 24.53 -6.97 -0.52
CA ARG A 160 25.47 -7.94 -1.10
C ARG A 160 26.08 -7.24 -2.30
N ARG A 161 27.37 -6.90 -2.21
CA ARG A 161 28.19 -6.70 -3.40
C ARG A 161 28.04 -7.97 -4.23
N LEU A 162 27.51 -7.84 -5.44
CA LEU A 162 27.74 -8.83 -6.48
C LEU A 162 28.77 -8.19 -7.42
N GLY A 163 30.03 -8.35 -7.02
CA GLY A 163 31.14 -8.51 -7.94
C GLY A 163 31.54 -9.98 -7.85
N GLY A 164 31.68 -10.62 -9.01
CA GLY A 164 31.95 -12.03 -9.22
C GLY A 164 31.61 -12.36 -10.65
#